data_AF-A0A819UW09-F1
#
_entry.id   AF-A0A819UW09-F1
#
_cell.length_a   1.000
_cell.length_b   1.000
_cell.length_c   1.000
_cell.angle_alpha   90.00
_cell.angle_beta   90.00
_cell.angle_gamma   90.00
#
_symmetry.space_group_name_H-M   'P 1'
#
loop_
_entity.id
_entity.type
_entity.pdbx_description
1 polymer ?
#
loop_
_entity_poly.entity_id
_entity_poly.type
_entity_poly.pdbx_seq_one_letter_code
_entity_poly.pdbx_strand_id
1 'polypeptide(L)'
;MLFLSIAFICFISHPLFAVEFSIYNSATEIRQTRSGVGACQHYFKSDEYANIIDGTISWDGTSLLKQELFNTINTLQDALVTVRPSTPCPCKNIEAQVVDPNTMLLRNLETKGYFYADSRSIEYKSVRPDDGGTSLRLEFKKKGANYTGTLSYLMRGISWSPNYDLFIKDADTCNLRAYANIRNNQQQEYQVDNTYLYSGDIPLVNNYVSDMSYSMMRKGASPESAGASSIQFGGEQKGFYSYSLNDKYTLYSRSSIRLPFITVYPTCKFYYKTATSIGTGQYKGVFQRNYDITLDQFLPAGTLTIRDNQVLMGQSSLPDVPENYPQTVTLGQDNDVRYTVKGNMTASNKDTTTTTWQTYELKFICLPSSCCCIFI
;
A
#
# COMPACT_ATOMS: atom_id res chain seq x y z
N MET A 1 -26.02 -53.13 -10.96
CA MET A 1 -25.28 -52.43 -9.89
C MET A 1 -24.31 -51.45 -10.53
N LEU A 2 -24.72 -50.19 -10.70
CA LEU A 2 -23.84 -49.10 -11.14
C LEU A 2 -23.48 -48.30 -9.89
N PHE A 3 -22.20 -48.27 -9.51
CA PHE A 3 -21.71 -47.42 -8.44
C PHE A 3 -21.63 -45.98 -8.96
N LEU A 4 -22.58 -45.14 -8.54
CA LEU A 4 -22.51 -43.70 -8.72
C LEU A 4 -21.53 -43.15 -7.66
N SER A 5 -20.30 -42.83 -8.07
CA SER A 5 -19.34 -42.13 -7.21
C SER A 5 -19.74 -40.66 -7.15
N ILE A 6 -20.49 -40.30 -6.12
CA ILE A 6 -20.84 -38.90 -5.82
C ILE A 6 -19.62 -38.29 -5.13
N ALA A 7 -18.81 -37.55 -5.90
CA ALA A 7 -17.78 -36.68 -5.34
C ALA A 7 -18.50 -35.49 -4.68
N PHE A 8 -18.75 -35.60 -3.38
CA PHE A 8 -19.30 -34.53 -2.56
C PHE A 8 -18.24 -33.43 -2.43
N ILE A 9 -18.28 -32.43 -3.31
CA ILE A 9 -17.48 -31.21 -3.16
C ILE A 9 -18.15 -30.39 -2.06
N CYS A 10 -17.75 -30.66 -0.82
CA CYS A 10 -18.12 -29.85 0.32
C CYS A 10 -17.44 -28.47 0.13
N PHE A 11 -18.21 -27.40 -0.04
CA PHE A 11 -17.69 -26.04 0.06
C PHE A 11 -17.32 -25.79 1.50
N ILE A 12 -16.07 -26.12 1.83
CA ILE A 12 -15.41 -25.67 3.05
C ILE A 12 -15.41 -24.15 2.93
N SER A 13 -16.06 -23.45 3.86
CA SER A 13 -15.75 -22.04 4.13
C SER A 13 -14.24 -21.97 4.21
N HIS A 14 -13.58 -21.39 3.19
CA HIS A 14 -12.12 -21.39 3.10
C HIS A 14 -11.60 -21.06 4.48
N PRO A 15 -10.97 -22.01 5.21
CA PRO A 15 -10.43 -21.67 6.51
C PRO A 15 -9.51 -20.51 6.19
N LEU A 16 -9.75 -19.37 6.84
CA LEU A 16 -8.87 -18.22 6.73
C LEU A 16 -7.56 -18.69 7.33
N PHE A 17 -6.72 -19.24 6.47
CA PHE A 17 -5.42 -19.70 6.88
C PHE A 17 -4.66 -18.45 7.29
N ALA A 18 -4.04 -18.55 8.45
CA ALA A 18 -2.99 -17.63 8.85
C ALA A 18 -2.03 -17.41 7.69
N VAL A 19 -1.87 -16.15 7.30
CA VAL A 19 -0.87 -15.73 6.32
C VAL A 19 0.22 -14.92 7.00
N GLU A 20 1.41 -15.02 6.44
CA GLU A 20 2.52 -14.12 6.74
C GLU A 20 2.65 -13.12 5.60
N PHE A 21 2.80 -11.84 5.96
CA PHE A 21 3.02 -10.76 5.01
C PHE A 21 4.45 -10.24 5.08
N SER A 22 5.05 -10.04 3.91
CA SER A 22 6.22 -9.16 3.74
C SER A 22 5.83 -8.02 2.82
N ILE A 23 5.58 -6.84 3.38
CA ILE A 23 5.08 -5.67 2.67
C ILE A 23 6.26 -4.77 2.31
N TYR A 24 6.52 -4.64 1.01
CA TYR A 24 7.50 -3.74 0.43
C TYR A 24 6.80 -2.50 -0.17
N ASN A 25 7.58 -1.49 -0.59
CA ASN A 25 7.03 -0.32 -1.26
C ASN A 25 6.29 -0.67 -2.56
N SER A 26 6.80 -1.64 -3.33
CA SER A 26 6.31 -1.97 -4.68
C SER A 26 5.36 -3.16 -4.74
N ALA A 27 5.36 -4.03 -3.73
CA ALA A 27 4.55 -5.24 -3.68
C ALA A 27 4.42 -5.78 -2.25
N THR A 28 3.49 -6.71 -2.04
CA THR A 28 3.43 -7.54 -0.83
C THR A 28 3.66 -8.99 -1.22
N GLU A 29 4.58 -9.65 -0.54
CA GLU A 29 4.68 -11.12 -0.56
C GLU A 29 3.67 -11.68 0.44
N ILE A 30 2.80 -12.55 -0.04
CA ILE A 30 1.93 -13.35 0.82
C ILE A 30 2.54 -14.75 0.91
N ARG A 31 2.72 -15.23 2.13
CA ARG A 31 3.21 -16.58 2.41
C ARG A 31 2.17 -17.35 3.20
N GLN A 32 1.85 -18.54 2.74
CA GLN A 32 0.83 -19.39 3.35
C GLN A 32 1.35 -20.82 3.50
N THR A 33 1.50 -21.26 4.74
CA THR A 33 1.83 -22.64 5.05
C THR A 33 0.64 -23.55 4.75
N ARG A 34 0.89 -24.63 4.03
CA ARG A 34 -0.12 -25.62 3.63
C ARG A 34 0.40 -27.03 3.85
N SER A 35 -0.47 -27.88 4.35
CA SER A 35 -0.23 -29.31 4.46
C SER A 35 -1.50 -30.09 4.14
N GLY A 36 -1.34 -31.33 3.67
CA GLY A 36 -2.46 -32.17 3.27
C GLY A 36 -1.99 -33.49 2.65
N VAL A 37 -2.89 -34.19 1.96
CA VAL A 37 -2.61 -35.47 1.29
C VAL A 37 -3.05 -35.38 -0.17
N GLY A 38 -2.24 -35.89 -1.09
CA GLY A 38 -2.58 -35.91 -2.51
C GLY A 38 -2.27 -34.60 -3.24
N ALA A 39 -3.16 -34.15 -4.12
CA ALA A 39 -2.98 -32.90 -4.86
C ALA A 39 -3.34 -31.68 -4.00
N CYS A 40 -2.62 -30.57 -4.17
CA CYS A 40 -3.00 -29.29 -3.57
C CYS A 40 -3.69 -28.43 -4.64
N GLN A 41 -4.87 -27.91 -4.30
CA GLN A 41 -5.54 -26.89 -5.10
C GLN A 41 -5.69 -25.62 -4.25
N HIS A 42 -5.36 -24.49 -4.86
CA HIS A 42 -5.57 -23.17 -4.28
C HIS A 42 -6.38 -22.33 -5.27
N TYR A 43 -7.38 -21.63 -4.75
CA TYR A 43 -8.25 -20.77 -5.52
C TYR A 43 -7.90 -19.31 -5.23
N PHE A 44 -7.63 -18.55 -6.29
CA PHE A 44 -7.53 -17.10 -6.25
C PHE A 44 -8.81 -16.51 -6.80
N LYS A 45 -9.38 -15.52 -6.11
CA LYS A 45 -10.48 -14.74 -6.68
C LYS A 45 -10.00 -13.94 -7.89
N SER A 46 -10.93 -13.54 -8.75
CA SER A 46 -10.59 -12.79 -9.97
C SER A 46 -9.83 -11.49 -9.67
N ASP A 47 -10.27 -10.74 -8.65
CA ASP A 47 -9.63 -9.49 -8.23
C ASP A 47 -8.28 -9.72 -7.54
N GLU A 48 -8.16 -10.78 -6.73
CA GLU A 48 -6.91 -11.19 -6.11
C GLU A 48 -5.87 -11.58 -7.18
N TYR A 49 -6.24 -12.45 -8.12
CA TYR A 49 -5.34 -12.93 -9.17
C TYR A 49 -4.89 -11.81 -10.11
N ALA A 50 -5.79 -10.87 -10.45
CA ALA A 50 -5.47 -9.71 -11.28
C ALA A 50 -4.39 -8.80 -10.65
N ASN A 51 -4.18 -8.92 -9.35
CA ASN A 51 -3.19 -8.19 -8.59
C ASN A 51 -1.90 -8.97 -8.32
N ILE A 52 -1.89 -10.28 -8.57
CA ILE A 52 -0.67 -11.09 -8.47
C ILE A 52 0.29 -10.71 -9.59
N ILE A 53 1.57 -10.61 -9.24
CA ILE A 53 2.62 -10.35 -10.22
C ILE A 53 2.94 -11.67 -10.93
N ASP A 54 2.78 -11.68 -12.25
CA ASP A 54 3.04 -12.84 -13.08
C ASP A 54 4.42 -13.45 -12.83
N GLY A 55 4.46 -14.78 -12.74
CA GLY A 55 5.69 -15.54 -12.51
C GLY A 55 6.19 -15.57 -11.06
N THR A 56 5.49 -14.93 -10.11
CA THR A 56 5.92 -14.89 -8.70
C THR A 56 5.31 -15.98 -7.83
N ILE A 57 4.29 -16.69 -8.33
CA ILE A 57 3.68 -17.82 -7.62
C ILE A 57 4.69 -18.96 -7.51
N SER A 58 5.06 -19.30 -6.29
CA SER A 58 6.06 -20.31 -5.98
C SER A 58 5.62 -21.21 -4.82
N TRP A 59 6.23 -22.39 -4.75
CA TRP A 59 6.01 -23.36 -3.69
C TRP A 59 7.35 -23.81 -3.13
N ASP A 60 7.52 -23.68 -1.82
CA ASP A 60 8.69 -24.16 -1.08
C ASP A 60 8.30 -25.32 -0.15
N GLY A 61 8.97 -26.45 -0.24
CA GLY A 61 8.68 -27.65 0.58
C GLY A 61 8.63 -28.93 -0.24
N THR A 62 7.51 -29.66 -0.18
CA THR A 62 7.39 -30.97 -0.85
C THR A 62 7.60 -30.84 -2.36
N SER A 63 8.48 -31.67 -2.94
CA SER A 63 8.88 -31.55 -4.34
C SER A 63 7.72 -31.70 -5.33
N LEU A 64 7.59 -30.69 -6.20
CA LEU A 64 6.59 -30.66 -7.27
C LEU A 64 7.01 -31.50 -8.48
N LEU A 65 6.02 -32.14 -9.09
CA LEU A 65 6.06 -32.70 -10.43
C LEU A 65 5.54 -31.68 -11.45
N LYS A 66 4.41 -31.02 -11.14
CA LYS A 66 3.75 -30.06 -12.03
C LYS A 66 3.10 -28.94 -11.22
N GLN A 67 3.19 -27.72 -11.73
CA GLN A 67 2.42 -26.56 -11.31
C GLN A 67 1.58 -26.09 -12.49
N GLU A 68 0.29 -25.87 -12.29
CA GLU A 68 -0.64 -25.48 -13.34
C GLU A 68 -1.61 -24.40 -12.84
N LEU A 69 -1.71 -23.32 -13.60
CA LEU A 69 -2.71 -22.27 -13.40
C LEU A 69 -3.77 -22.40 -14.49
N PHE A 70 -5.03 -22.32 -14.11
CA PHE A 70 -6.14 -22.34 -15.05
C PHE A 70 -7.29 -21.47 -14.55
N ASN A 71 -7.94 -20.76 -15.48
CA ASN A 71 -9.15 -20.01 -15.19
C ASN A 71 -10.27 -20.99 -14.82
N THR A 72 -10.95 -20.78 -13.70
CA THR A 72 -12.01 -21.69 -13.25
C THR A 72 -13.24 -21.64 -14.14
N ILE A 73 -13.43 -20.58 -14.91
CA ILE A 73 -14.50 -20.51 -15.91
C ILE A 73 -14.39 -21.63 -16.94
N ASN A 74 -13.17 -22.08 -17.25
CA ASN A 74 -12.96 -23.18 -18.19
C ASN A 74 -13.48 -24.52 -17.65
N THR A 75 -13.68 -24.65 -16.33
CA THR A 75 -14.31 -25.85 -15.72
C THR A 75 -15.80 -25.97 -16.03
N LEU A 76 -16.43 -24.88 -16.51
CA LEU A 76 -17.81 -24.91 -16.97
C LEU A 76 -17.96 -25.53 -18.35
N GLN A 77 -16.88 -25.83 -19.07
CA GLN A 77 -16.97 -26.46 -20.37
C GLN A 77 -17.72 -27.79 -20.26
N ASP A 78 -18.65 -28.02 -21.19
CA ASP A 78 -19.57 -29.16 -21.23
C ASP A 78 -20.62 -29.21 -20.09
N ALA A 79 -20.67 -28.23 -19.20
CA ALA A 79 -21.66 -28.17 -18.14
C ALA A 79 -23.08 -28.01 -18.70
N LEU A 80 -24.05 -28.67 -18.07
CA LEU A 80 -25.47 -28.53 -18.38
C LEU A 80 -26.06 -27.34 -17.62
N VAL A 81 -26.70 -26.44 -18.36
CA VAL A 81 -27.28 -25.21 -17.85
C VAL A 81 -28.69 -24.99 -18.39
N THR A 82 -29.45 -24.20 -17.66
CA THR A 82 -30.79 -23.77 -18.04
C THR A 82 -30.74 -22.27 -18.34
N VAL A 83 -31.19 -21.83 -19.51
CA VAL A 83 -31.18 -20.42 -19.90
C VAL A 83 -32.60 -19.85 -19.86
N ARG A 84 -32.75 -18.70 -19.21
CA ARG A 84 -33.98 -17.90 -19.16
C ARG A 84 -33.88 -16.73 -20.15
N PRO A 85 -34.57 -16.76 -21.30
CA PRO A 85 -34.49 -15.69 -22.28
C PRO A 85 -34.85 -14.32 -21.67
N SER A 86 -34.09 -13.27 -22.02
CA SER A 86 -34.32 -11.90 -21.54
C SER A 86 -35.45 -11.16 -22.27
N THR A 87 -36.07 -11.80 -23.27
CA THR A 87 -37.14 -11.20 -24.08
C THR A 87 -38.51 -11.33 -23.38
N PRO A 88 -39.46 -10.40 -23.64
CA PRO A 88 -40.70 -10.27 -22.87
C PRO A 88 -41.74 -11.37 -23.11
N CYS A 89 -41.38 -12.44 -23.81
CA CYS A 89 -42.24 -13.60 -23.97
C CYS A 89 -41.78 -14.69 -22.97
N PRO A 90 -42.64 -15.15 -22.04
CA PRO A 90 -42.28 -16.09 -20.95
C PRO A 90 -42.12 -17.54 -21.46
N CYS A 91 -41.53 -17.71 -22.63
CA CYS A 91 -41.47 -18.98 -23.32
C CYS A 91 -40.28 -19.79 -22.81
N LYS A 92 -40.61 -20.88 -22.11
CA LYS A 92 -39.85 -22.12 -21.91
C LYS A 92 -38.33 -21.93 -21.71
N ASN A 93 -37.87 -22.20 -20.49
CA ASN A 93 -36.46 -22.38 -20.18
C ASN A 93 -35.76 -23.29 -21.21
N ILE A 94 -34.60 -22.85 -21.71
CA ILE A 94 -33.82 -23.60 -22.70
C ILE A 94 -32.78 -24.43 -21.97
N GLU A 95 -32.83 -25.75 -22.18
CA GLU A 95 -31.79 -26.67 -21.74
C GLU A 95 -30.61 -26.61 -22.71
N ALA A 96 -29.44 -26.28 -22.20
CA ALA A 96 -28.24 -26.08 -23.01
C ALA A 96 -26.99 -26.68 -22.37
N GLN A 97 -25.97 -26.90 -23.20
CA GLN A 97 -24.63 -27.29 -22.79
C GLN A 97 -23.67 -26.12 -23.06
N VAL A 98 -22.79 -25.82 -22.11
CA VAL A 98 -21.75 -24.79 -22.29
C VAL A 98 -20.67 -25.33 -23.23
N VAL A 99 -20.42 -24.61 -24.33
CA VAL A 99 -19.42 -24.99 -25.35
C VAL A 99 -18.14 -24.19 -25.15
N ASP A 100 -18.27 -22.87 -24.99
CA ASP A 100 -17.18 -21.98 -24.62
C ASP A 100 -17.62 -21.09 -23.44
N PRO A 101 -17.06 -21.34 -22.24
CA PRO A 101 -17.39 -20.56 -21.05
C PRO A 101 -17.00 -19.08 -21.12
N ASN A 102 -15.95 -18.72 -21.88
CA ASN A 102 -15.45 -17.34 -21.90
C ASN A 102 -16.38 -16.39 -22.66
N THR A 103 -17.01 -16.90 -23.72
CA THR A 103 -17.99 -16.15 -24.53
C THR A 103 -19.44 -16.47 -24.14
N MET A 104 -19.66 -17.42 -23.22
CA MET A 104 -20.96 -18.01 -22.92
C MET A 104 -21.66 -18.52 -24.19
N LEU A 105 -20.91 -19.19 -25.06
CA LEU A 105 -21.46 -19.92 -26.20
C LEU A 105 -22.08 -21.22 -25.72
N LEU A 106 -23.36 -21.41 -25.99
CA LEU A 106 -24.15 -22.54 -25.53
C LEU A 106 -24.70 -23.33 -26.72
N ARG A 107 -24.82 -24.65 -26.54
CA ARG A 107 -25.50 -25.55 -27.49
C ARG A 107 -26.86 -25.95 -26.91
N ASN A 108 -27.93 -25.57 -27.59
CA ASN A 108 -29.28 -25.99 -27.25
C ASN A 108 -29.40 -27.52 -27.37
N LEU A 109 -29.86 -28.19 -26.31
CA LEU A 109 -29.95 -29.65 -26.30
C LEU A 109 -31.09 -30.21 -27.16
N GLU A 110 -32.17 -29.44 -27.35
CA GLU A 110 -33.35 -29.79 -28.16
C GLU A 110 -33.06 -29.56 -29.65
N THR A 111 -32.65 -28.36 -30.03
CA THR A 111 -32.46 -27.98 -31.45
C THR A 111 -31.06 -28.28 -32.00
N LYS A 112 -30.09 -28.58 -31.12
CA LYS A 112 -28.66 -28.72 -31.43
C LYS A 112 -27.99 -27.44 -31.96
N GLY A 113 -28.71 -26.32 -32.05
CA GLY A 113 -28.18 -25.03 -32.48
C GLY A 113 -27.34 -24.34 -31.41
N TYR A 114 -26.52 -23.38 -31.83
CA TYR A 114 -25.64 -22.60 -30.96
C TYR A 114 -26.19 -21.20 -30.75
N PHE A 115 -26.03 -20.66 -29.56
CA PHE A 115 -26.45 -19.29 -29.22
C PHE A 115 -25.62 -18.73 -28.07
N TYR A 116 -25.58 -17.40 -27.97
CA TYR A 116 -24.97 -16.68 -26.86
C TYR A 116 -26.02 -16.30 -25.81
N ALA A 117 -25.63 -16.30 -24.54
CA ALA A 117 -26.49 -15.90 -23.43
C ALA A 117 -25.76 -14.94 -22.48
N ASP A 118 -26.48 -13.98 -21.89
CA ASP A 118 -25.95 -13.16 -20.80
C ASP A 118 -25.74 -14.05 -19.57
N SER A 119 -24.64 -13.91 -18.85
CA SER A 119 -24.34 -14.76 -17.69
C SER A 119 -25.40 -14.69 -16.58
N ARG A 120 -26.19 -13.61 -16.51
CA ARG A 120 -27.32 -13.44 -15.57
C ARG A 120 -28.58 -14.18 -16.01
N SER A 121 -28.64 -14.63 -17.27
CA SER A 121 -29.73 -15.43 -17.82
C SER A 121 -29.51 -16.94 -17.66
N ILE A 122 -28.33 -17.34 -17.17
CA ILE A 122 -27.92 -18.74 -17.05
C ILE A 122 -28.15 -19.21 -15.61
N GLU A 123 -28.92 -20.27 -15.46
CA GLU A 123 -29.10 -21.03 -14.24
C GLU A 123 -28.30 -22.32 -14.33
N TYR A 124 -27.32 -22.48 -13.44
CA TYR A 124 -26.45 -23.65 -13.40
C TYR A 124 -27.15 -24.78 -12.61
N LYS A 125 -27.16 -25.99 -13.17
CA LYS A 125 -27.76 -27.17 -12.51
C LYS A 125 -26.92 -27.70 -11.35
N SER A 126 -25.65 -27.33 -11.32
CA SER A 126 -24.75 -27.45 -10.17
C SER A 126 -24.53 -26.06 -9.55
N VAL A 127 -23.98 -26.02 -8.33
CA VAL A 127 -23.48 -24.75 -7.75
C VAL A 127 -22.56 -24.10 -8.78
N ARG A 128 -22.87 -22.86 -9.18
CA ARG A 128 -22.01 -22.07 -10.07
C ARG A 128 -20.61 -22.04 -9.45
N PRO A 129 -19.59 -22.72 -10.03
CA PRO A 129 -18.34 -22.96 -9.32
C PRO A 129 -17.44 -21.74 -9.21
N ASP A 130 -17.73 -20.65 -9.93
CA ASP A 130 -16.75 -19.60 -10.13
C ASP A 130 -17.31 -18.17 -10.14
N ASP A 131 -16.57 -17.28 -9.47
CA ASP A 131 -16.63 -15.83 -9.64
C ASP A 131 -15.66 -15.34 -10.74
N GLY A 132 -15.21 -16.25 -11.62
CA GLY A 132 -14.23 -15.97 -12.67
C GLY A 132 -12.78 -15.87 -12.16
N GLY A 133 -12.45 -16.60 -11.09
CA GLY A 133 -11.11 -16.65 -10.52
C GLY A 133 -10.14 -17.61 -11.22
N THR A 134 -8.98 -17.79 -10.62
CA THR A 134 -7.90 -18.66 -11.12
C THR A 134 -7.60 -19.74 -10.10
N SER A 135 -7.58 -21.00 -10.55
CA SER A 135 -7.10 -22.10 -9.71
C SER A 135 -5.64 -22.42 -10.01
N LEU A 136 -4.88 -22.60 -8.93
CA LEU A 136 -3.55 -23.20 -8.92
C LEU A 136 -3.68 -24.67 -8.52
N ARG A 137 -3.19 -25.57 -9.36
CA ARG A 137 -3.04 -26.99 -9.05
C ARG A 137 -1.57 -27.37 -8.95
N LEU A 138 -1.23 -27.99 -7.82
CA LEU A 138 0.10 -28.51 -7.54
C LEU A 138 0.03 -30.05 -7.51
N GLU A 139 0.81 -30.68 -8.38
CA GLU A 139 1.00 -32.13 -8.42
C GLU A 139 2.39 -32.46 -7.89
N PHE A 140 2.47 -33.32 -6.88
CA PHE A 140 3.73 -33.70 -6.23
C PHE A 140 4.33 -34.96 -6.84
N LYS A 141 5.65 -35.10 -6.79
CA LYS A 141 6.37 -36.26 -7.37
C LYS A 141 5.90 -37.60 -6.81
N LYS A 142 5.55 -37.65 -5.52
CA LYS A 142 5.03 -38.85 -4.86
C LYS A 142 3.51 -38.76 -4.77
N LYS A 143 2.80 -39.51 -5.63
CA LYS A 143 1.32 -39.56 -5.62
C LYS A 143 0.81 -40.13 -4.29
N GLY A 144 -0.24 -39.51 -3.75
CA GLY A 144 -0.86 -39.91 -2.48
C GLY A 144 -0.02 -39.65 -1.23
N ALA A 145 1.12 -38.96 -1.34
CA ALA A 145 1.91 -38.58 -0.18
C ALA A 145 1.27 -37.41 0.58
N ASN A 146 1.61 -37.32 1.86
CA ASN A 146 1.44 -36.09 2.62
C ASN A 146 2.34 -35.02 2.00
N TYR A 147 1.80 -33.83 1.79
CA TYR A 147 2.58 -32.65 1.43
C TYR A 147 2.61 -31.68 2.59
N THR A 148 3.71 -30.95 2.66
CA THR A 148 3.90 -29.77 3.49
C THR A 148 4.76 -28.77 2.74
N GLY A 149 4.43 -27.49 2.83
CA GLY A 149 5.17 -26.42 2.19
C GLY A 149 4.53 -25.06 2.37
N THR A 150 5.17 -24.05 1.80
CA THR A 150 4.73 -22.66 1.80
C THR A 150 4.41 -22.27 0.37
N LEU A 151 3.17 -21.89 0.12
CA LEU A 151 2.78 -21.17 -1.08
C LEU A 151 3.15 -19.71 -0.89
N SER A 152 3.93 -19.13 -1.81
CA SER A 152 4.23 -17.70 -1.81
C SER A 152 3.95 -17.07 -3.17
N TYR A 153 3.58 -15.79 -3.15
CA TYR A 153 3.39 -14.98 -4.36
C TYR A 153 3.48 -13.50 -4.02
N LEU A 154 3.89 -12.69 -5.00
CA LEU A 154 3.88 -11.23 -4.89
C LEU A 154 2.57 -10.70 -5.44
N MET A 155 1.97 -9.74 -4.75
CA MET A 155 0.79 -9.03 -5.24
C MET A 155 0.87 -7.51 -5.04
N ARG A 156 0.10 -6.80 -5.85
CA ARG A 156 -0.11 -5.37 -5.80
C ARG A 156 -1.48 -5.12 -5.20
N GLY A 157 -1.59 -4.52 -4.03
CA GLY A 157 -2.92 -4.33 -3.46
C GLY A 157 -2.95 -4.27 -1.96
N ILE A 158 -1.94 -4.84 -1.32
CA ILE A 158 -1.59 -4.57 0.05
C ILE A 158 -0.37 -3.66 0.01
N SER A 159 -0.39 -2.62 0.83
CA SER A 159 0.65 -1.60 0.89
C SER A 159 0.79 -1.11 2.31
N TRP A 160 1.95 -0.56 2.64
CA TRP A 160 2.17 0.11 3.91
C TRP A 160 2.82 1.47 3.70
N SER A 161 2.62 2.38 4.65
CA SER A 161 3.29 3.68 4.67
C SER A 161 3.47 4.13 6.12
N PRO A 162 4.61 4.73 6.47
CA PRO A 162 4.77 5.34 7.77
C PRO A 162 4.13 6.73 7.81
N ASN A 163 3.44 7.01 8.91
CA ASN A 163 2.84 8.30 9.22
C ASN A 163 3.37 8.78 10.57
N TYR A 164 3.85 10.02 10.61
CA TYR A 164 4.51 10.61 11.76
C TYR A 164 3.69 11.77 12.31
N ASP A 165 3.55 11.83 13.63
CA ASP A 165 3.00 12.97 14.36
C ASP A 165 4.10 13.55 15.25
N LEU A 166 4.65 14.71 14.90
CA LEU A 166 5.61 15.45 15.69
C LEU A 166 4.88 16.41 16.63
N PHE A 167 5.06 16.21 17.93
CA PHE A 167 4.56 17.07 18.98
C PHE A 167 5.72 17.89 19.54
N ILE A 168 5.64 19.20 19.36
CA ILE A 168 6.56 20.18 19.91
C ILE A 168 5.88 20.78 21.14
N LYS A 169 6.49 20.60 22.31
CA LYS A 169 6.03 21.23 23.55
C LYS A 169 6.70 22.58 23.73
N ASP A 170 8.03 22.57 23.64
CA ASP A 170 8.89 23.72 23.88
C ASP A 170 10.00 23.72 22.82
N ALA A 171 10.83 24.79 22.77
CA ALA A 171 11.87 24.96 21.77
C ALA A 171 12.81 23.75 21.61
N ASP A 172 13.07 23.02 22.70
CA ASP A 172 14.00 21.88 22.74
C ASP A 172 13.32 20.53 23.02
N THR A 173 12.00 20.51 23.27
CA THR A 173 11.27 19.30 23.69
C THR A 173 10.33 18.82 22.59
N CYS A 174 10.75 17.78 21.88
CA CYS A 174 9.99 17.13 20.82
C CYS A 174 9.67 15.67 21.14
N ASN A 175 8.49 15.23 20.68
CA ASN A 175 8.09 13.83 20.69
C ASN A 175 7.55 13.46 19.31
N LEU A 176 8.13 12.47 18.66
CA LEU A 176 7.68 11.97 17.38
C LEU A 176 7.02 10.61 17.57
N ARG A 177 5.73 10.53 17.24
CA ARG A 177 4.98 9.28 17.22
C ARG A 177 4.85 8.80 15.79
N ALA A 178 5.40 7.63 15.51
CA ALA A 178 5.26 7.00 14.22
C ALA A 178 4.17 5.93 14.25
N TYR A 179 3.47 5.80 13.12
CA TYR A 179 2.43 4.82 12.90
C TYR A 179 2.63 4.15 11.55
N ALA A 180 2.47 2.83 11.48
CA ALA A 180 2.40 2.11 10.23
C ALA A 180 0.95 2.06 9.78
N ASN A 181 0.67 2.61 8.60
CA ASN A 181 -0.63 2.52 7.95
C ASN A 181 -0.58 1.40 6.91
N ILE A 182 -1.18 0.26 7.22
CA ILE A 182 -1.28 -0.90 6.33
C ILE A 182 -2.64 -0.83 5.65
N ARG A 183 -2.65 -0.84 4.32
CA ARG A 183 -3.86 -0.70 3.51
C ARG A 183 -4.07 -1.91 2.64
N ASN A 184 -5.27 -2.47 2.70
CA ASN A 184 -5.76 -3.52 1.83
C ASN A 184 -6.75 -2.94 0.81
N ASN A 185 -6.37 -2.94 -0.46
CA ASN A 185 -7.23 -2.53 -1.57
C ASN A 185 -8.01 -3.69 -2.20
N GLN A 186 -7.86 -4.92 -1.69
CA GLN A 186 -8.49 -6.13 -2.21
C GLN A 186 -9.90 -6.34 -1.66
N GLN A 187 -10.72 -7.12 -2.37
CA GLN A 187 -12.02 -7.58 -1.84
C GLN A 187 -11.85 -8.72 -0.83
N GLN A 188 -10.67 -9.32 -0.76
CA GLN A 188 -10.34 -10.36 0.20
C GLN A 188 -9.95 -9.78 1.56
N GLU A 189 -10.48 -10.39 2.62
CA GLU A 189 -9.98 -10.23 3.99
C GLU A 189 -8.86 -11.23 4.25
N TYR A 190 -7.88 -10.82 5.06
CA TYR A 190 -6.76 -11.67 5.46
C TYR A 190 -6.69 -11.81 6.98
N GLN A 191 -6.49 -13.04 7.46
CA GLN A 191 -6.13 -13.32 8.84
C GLN A 191 -4.61 -13.45 8.90
N VAL A 192 -3.96 -12.44 9.46
CA VAL A 192 -2.51 -12.27 9.39
C VAL A 192 -1.89 -12.69 10.71
N ASP A 193 -0.94 -13.61 10.64
CA ASP A 193 -0.22 -14.11 11.82
C ASP A 193 1.02 -13.28 12.11
N ASN A 194 1.80 -12.99 11.06
CA ASN A 194 3.01 -12.19 11.14
C ASN A 194 3.04 -11.19 9.99
N THR A 195 3.59 -10.01 10.23
CA THR A 195 3.84 -9.01 9.19
C THR A 195 5.24 -8.45 9.32
N TYR A 196 5.94 -8.41 8.21
CA TYR A 196 7.22 -7.74 8.03
C TYR A 196 7.01 -6.55 7.12
N LEU A 197 7.35 -5.37 7.60
CA LEU A 197 7.31 -4.13 6.83
C LEU A 197 8.74 -3.82 6.41
N TYR A 198 8.93 -3.56 5.12
CA TYR A 198 10.23 -3.29 4.54
C TYR A 198 10.25 -1.90 3.93
N SER A 199 11.24 -1.09 4.32
CA SER A 199 11.54 0.17 3.67
C SER A 199 12.77 0.03 2.78
N GLY A 200 12.76 0.75 1.66
CA GLY A 200 13.71 0.62 0.57
C GLY A 200 13.04 0.07 -0.69
N ASP A 201 13.71 0.25 -1.83
CA ASP A 201 13.15 -0.13 -3.13
C ASP A 201 13.61 -1.52 -3.54
N ILE A 202 12.65 -2.40 -3.82
CA ILE A 202 12.90 -3.67 -4.50
C ILE A 202 12.59 -3.47 -5.99
N PRO A 203 13.62 -3.54 -6.87
CA PRO A 203 13.40 -3.48 -8.30
C PRO A 203 12.66 -4.75 -8.74
N LEU A 204 11.47 -4.58 -9.30
CA LEU A 204 10.71 -5.67 -9.93
C LEU A 204 10.92 -5.60 -11.44
N VAL A 205 11.18 -6.76 -12.06
CA VAL A 205 11.49 -6.85 -13.50
C VAL A 205 10.31 -6.43 -14.40
N ASN A 206 9.12 -6.20 -13.84
CA ASN A 206 7.92 -5.76 -14.57
C ASN A 206 7.48 -4.36 -14.09
N ASN A 207 8.26 -3.35 -14.50
CA ASN A 207 8.00 -1.93 -14.23
C ASN A 207 6.88 -1.37 -15.12
N TYR A 208 5.69 -1.97 -15.09
CA TYR A 208 4.48 -1.15 -15.08
C TYR A 208 4.32 -0.59 -13.68
N VAL A 209 5.29 0.21 -13.23
CA VAL A 209 5.07 1.09 -12.10
C VAL A 209 4.19 2.18 -12.70
N SER A 210 2.86 2.02 -12.60
CA SER A 210 2.06 3.24 -12.52
C SER A 210 2.63 3.93 -11.30
N ASP A 211 3.30 5.04 -11.52
CA ASP A 211 3.70 6.01 -10.52
C ASP A 211 2.46 6.34 -9.70
N MET A 212 2.21 5.54 -8.66
CA MET A 212 1.08 5.71 -7.76
C MET A 212 1.47 6.82 -6.80
N SER A 213 1.50 8.02 -7.36
CA SER A 213 1.34 9.28 -6.66
C SER A 213 -0.05 9.26 -6.00
N TYR A 214 -0.13 8.59 -4.85
CA TYR A 214 -1.32 8.52 -4.00
C TYR A 214 -1.61 9.90 -3.40
N SER A 215 -2.26 10.76 -4.18
CA SER A 215 -2.86 12.00 -3.72
C SER A 215 -4.39 11.95 -3.89
N MET A 216 -5.04 10.97 -3.25
CA MET A 216 -6.48 11.08 -2.98
C MET A 216 -6.77 10.63 -1.55
N MET A 217 -6.87 11.62 -0.66
CA MET A 217 -7.56 11.49 0.62
C MET A 217 -9.02 11.08 0.36
N ARG A 218 -9.33 9.79 0.50
CA ARG A 218 -10.68 9.35 0.82
C ARG A 218 -10.67 8.91 2.28
N LYS A 219 -11.31 9.73 3.12
CA LYS A 219 -11.43 9.55 4.57
C LYS A 219 -12.33 8.33 4.83
N GLY A 220 -11.74 7.13 4.83
CA GLY A 220 -12.36 5.95 5.41
C GLY A 220 -12.27 6.06 6.93
N ALA A 221 -13.36 5.80 7.64
CA ALA A 221 -13.31 5.63 9.09
C ALA A 221 -12.50 4.36 9.38
N SER A 222 -11.31 4.53 9.97
CA SER A 222 -10.54 3.40 10.50
C SER A 222 -11.28 2.87 11.72
N PRO A 223 -11.60 1.57 11.83
CA PRO A 223 -11.93 1.00 13.12
C PRO A 223 -10.72 1.19 14.04
N GLU A 224 -10.99 1.65 15.26
CA GLU A 224 -10.00 1.79 16.31
C GLU A 224 -9.63 0.38 16.78
N SER A 225 -8.38 -0.03 16.54
CA SER A 225 -7.88 -1.35 16.90
C SER A 225 -7.76 -1.47 18.42
N ALA A 226 -8.46 -2.44 19.00
CA ALA A 226 -8.27 -2.87 20.37
C ALA A 226 -6.99 -3.69 20.50
N GLY A 227 -6.13 -3.34 21.47
CA GLY A 227 -4.87 -4.02 21.78
C GLY A 227 -3.66 -3.32 21.16
N ALA A 228 -2.73 -2.86 22.00
CA ALA A 228 -1.52 -2.18 21.57
C ALA A 228 -0.51 -3.19 21.00
N SER A 229 -0.71 -3.58 19.74
CA SER A 229 0.30 -4.31 18.99
C SER A 229 1.49 -3.40 18.72
N SER A 230 2.71 -3.84 19.09
CA SER A 230 3.92 -3.03 18.95
C SER A 230 4.80 -3.56 17.84
N ILE A 231 5.10 -2.73 16.85
CA ILE A 231 6.06 -3.06 15.80
C ILE A 231 7.49 -3.00 16.35
N GLN A 232 8.33 -3.95 15.98
CA GLN A 232 9.72 -4.07 16.43
C GLN A 232 10.68 -3.84 15.26
N PHE A 233 11.78 -3.13 15.50
CA PHE A 233 12.83 -2.94 14.49
C PHE A 233 13.65 -4.23 14.32
N GLY A 234 13.70 -4.76 13.10
CA GLY A 234 14.40 -6.00 12.74
C GLY A 234 15.83 -5.80 12.23
N GLY A 235 16.26 -4.55 12.06
CA GLY A 235 17.60 -4.20 11.56
C GLY A 235 17.66 -3.89 10.07
N GLU A 236 18.86 -3.50 9.63
CA GLU A 236 19.21 -3.25 8.23
C GLU A 236 19.80 -4.50 7.59
N GLN A 237 19.34 -4.85 6.40
CA GLN A 237 19.82 -5.98 5.61
C GLN A 237 20.01 -5.53 4.16
N LYS A 238 21.27 -5.34 3.72
CA LYS A 238 21.62 -5.04 2.33
C LYS A 238 20.87 -3.82 1.76
N GLY A 239 20.71 -2.76 2.57
CA GLY A 239 20.00 -1.54 2.20
C GLY A 239 18.48 -1.58 2.45
N PHE A 240 17.95 -2.65 3.03
CA PHE A 240 16.55 -2.74 3.46
C PHE A 240 16.43 -2.61 4.97
N TYR A 241 15.49 -1.79 5.43
CA TYR A 241 15.14 -1.72 6.85
C TYR A 241 13.88 -2.53 7.09
N SER A 242 13.94 -3.46 8.04
CA SER A 242 12.85 -4.37 8.35
C SER A 242 12.20 -4.04 9.69
N TYR A 243 10.88 -4.23 9.76
CA TYR A 243 10.10 -4.04 10.97
C TYR A 243 9.08 -5.16 11.12
N SER A 244 9.08 -5.86 12.25
CA SER A 244 8.21 -7.00 12.50
C SER A 244 7.02 -6.64 13.38
N LEU A 245 5.86 -7.18 13.02
CA LEU A 245 4.63 -7.17 13.78
C LEU A 245 4.22 -8.63 13.97
N ASN A 246 4.43 -9.12 15.18
CA ASN A 246 4.21 -10.54 15.54
C ASN A 246 2.82 -10.78 16.13
N ASP A 247 2.02 -9.73 16.29
CA ASP A 247 0.66 -9.84 16.80
C ASP A 247 -0.28 -10.18 15.66
N LYS A 248 -1.19 -11.11 15.92
CA LYS A 248 -2.20 -11.54 14.97
C LYS A 248 -3.25 -10.45 14.77
N TYR A 249 -3.65 -10.19 13.53
CA TYR A 249 -4.71 -9.23 13.23
C TYR A 249 -5.49 -9.63 11.98
N THR A 250 -6.71 -9.09 11.88
CA THR A 250 -7.55 -9.21 10.68
C THR A 250 -7.40 -7.97 9.83
N LEU A 251 -6.94 -8.13 8.59
CA LEU A 251 -6.92 -7.07 7.60
C LEU A 251 -8.17 -7.17 6.73
N TYR A 252 -9.22 -6.45 7.13
CA TYR A 252 -10.51 -6.43 6.43
C TYR A 252 -10.38 -5.98 4.97
N SER A 253 -11.32 -6.44 4.15
CA SER A 253 -11.43 -6.01 2.76
C SER A 253 -11.56 -4.49 2.64
N ARG A 254 -10.86 -3.90 1.65
CA ARG A 254 -10.93 -2.47 1.32
C ARG A 254 -10.77 -1.55 2.53
N SER A 255 -9.90 -1.93 3.46
CA SER A 255 -9.70 -1.25 4.73
C SER A 255 -8.26 -0.78 4.91
N SER A 256 -8.05 0.05 5.92
CA SER A 256 -6.73 0.44 6.40
C SER A 256 -6.68 0.23 7.90
N ILE A 257 -5.57 -0.31 8.39
CA ILE A 257 -5.25 -0.40 9.82
C ILE A 257 -4.06 0.50 10.12
N ARG A 258 -4.16 1.26 11.21
CA ARG A 258 -3.10 2.14 11.70
C ARG A 258 -2.55 1.55 13.00
N LEU A 259 -1.28 1.17 12.99
CA LEU A 259 -0.62 0.53 14.13
C LEU A 259 0.50 1.41 14.68
N PRO A 260 0.69 1.48 16.01
CA PRO A 260 1.87 2.13 16.59
C PRO A 260 3.15 1.50 16.03
N PHE A 261 4.04 2.35 15.52
CA PHE A 261 5.28 1.92 14.88
C PHE A 261 6.46 2.08 15.81
N ILE A 262 6.89 3.32 16.03
CA ILE A 262 8.03 3.68 16.89
C ILE A 262 7.71 5.02 17.55
N THR A 263 8.08 5.18 18.81
CA THR A 263 8.11 6.50 19.47
C THR A 263 9.56 6.91 19.67
N VAL A 264 9.94 8.04 19.09
CA VAL A 264 11.30 8.59 19.18
C VAL A 264 11.26 10.02 19.70
N TYR A 265 12.36 10.45 20.29
CA TYR A 265 12.50 11.77 20.92
C TYR A 265 13.57 12.55 20.15
N PRO A 266 13.23 13.13 18.98
CA PRO A 266 14.20 13.84 18.19
C PRO A 266 14.63 15.14 18.86
N THR A 267 15.84 15.59 18.54
CA THR A 267 16.21 16.99 18.72
C THR A 267 15.54 17.81 17.62
N CYS A 268 14.80 18.84 18.00
CA CYS A 268 14.15 19.74 17.06
C CYS A 268 14.70 21.16 17.18
N LYS A 269 14.74 21.87 16.06
CA LYS A 269 14.96 23.30 16.04
C LYS A 269 13.97 23.97 15.10
N PHE A 270 13.13 24.84 15.65
CA PHE A 270 12.26 25.69 14.87
C PHE A 270 12.98 26.98 14.43
N TYR A 271 12.77 27.40 13.18
CA TYR A 271 13.27 28.68 12.69
C TYR A 271 12.50 29.18 11.45
N TYR A 272 12.63 30.47 11.21
CA TYR A 272 12.13 31.12 10.00
C TYR A 272 13.25 31.23 8.96
N LYS A 273 12.97 30.85 7.70
CA LYS A 273 13.93 30.94 6.59
C LYS A 273 13.27 31.49 5.34
N THR A 274 14.00 32.27 4.57
CA THR A 274 13.59 32.73 3.24
C THR A 274 14.82 32.78 2.36
N ALA A 275 14.65 32.45 1.08
CA ALA A 275 15.65 32.71 0.05
C ALA A 275 15.04 33.69 -0.95
N THR A 276 15.70 34.82 -1.16
CA THR A 276 15.22 35.83 -2.13
C THR A 276 16.41 36.50 -2.78
N SER A 277 16.29 36.79 -4.08
CA SER A 277 17.29 37.56 -4.82
C SER A 277 17.10 39.04 -4.50
N ILE A 278 18.11 39.65 -3.89
CA ILE A 278 18.08 41.05 -3.48
C ILE A 278 18.95 41.86 -4.43
N GLY A 279 18.39 42.94 -4.97
CA GLY A 279 19.11 43.93 -5.76
C GLY A 279 19.10 45.31 -5.08
N THR A 280 19.26 46.36 -5.87
CA THR A 280 19.04 47.73 -5.40
C THR A 280 17.55 48.02 -5.25
N GLY A 281 17.14 48.55 -4.09
CA GLY A 281 15.75 48.90 -3.80
C GLY A 281 15.19 48.19 -2.57
N GLN A 282 13.86 48.27 -2.41
CA GLN A 282 13.15 47.70 -1.27
C GLN A 282 12.35 46.46 -1.68
N TYR A 283 12.63 45.35 -1.02
CA TYR A 283 11.98 44.06 -1.20
C TYR A 283 11.16 43.73 0.03
N LYS A 284 9.97 43.16 -0.16
CA LYS A 284 9.11 42.69 0.91
C LYS A 284 8.74 41.24 0.66
N GLY A 285 8.61 40.47 1.74
CA GLY A 285 8.23 39.08 1.65
C GLY A 285 7.78 38.52 2.98
N VAL A 286 7.50 37.22 2.95
CA VAL A 286 7.13 36.39 4.11
C VAL A 286 8.20 35.34 4.31
N PHE A 287 8.51 35.03 5.57
CA PHE A 287 9.38 33.91 5.87
C PHE A 287 8.64 32.58 5.65
N GLN A 288 9.40 31.50 5.52
CA GLN A 288 8.90 30.15 5.59
C GLN A 288 9.12 29.59 7.00
N ARG A 289 8.19 28.74 7.43
CA ARG A 289 8.26 27.99 8.68
C ARG A 289 9.04 26.70 8.47
N ASN A 290 10.14 26.51 9.21
CA ASN A 290 11.03 25.38 9.05
C ASN A 290 11.34 24.73 10.41
N TYR A 291 11.55 23.42 10.37
CA TYR A 291 11.95 22.60 11.51
C TYR A 291 13.13 21.73 11.09
N ASP A 292 14.26 21.85 11.78
CA ASP A 292 15.31 20.86 11.68
C ASP A 292 15.03 19.76 12.71
N ILE A 293 15.07 18.50 12.28
CA ILE A 293 14.80 17.34 13.09
C ILE A 293 16.00 16.41 12.98
N THR A 294 16.59 16.03 14.11
CA THR A 294 17.67 15.04 14.18
C THR A 294 17.21 13.87 15.02
N LEU A 295 17.39 12.65 14.50
CA LEU A 295 16.94 11.40 15.10
C LEU A 295 18.14 10.50 15.42
N ASP A 296 18.01 9.69 16.46
CA ASP A 296 19.01 8.70 16.90
C ASP A 296 18.85 7.33 16.21
N GLN A 297 17.93 7.24 15.25
CA GLN A 297 17.69 6.02 14.48
C GLN A 297 17.15 6.35 13.09
N PHE A 298 17.26 5.39 12.18
CA PHE A 298 16.69 5.51 10.84
C PHE A 298 15.16 5.60 10.87
N LEU A 299 14.59 6.52 10.08
CA LEU A 299 13.16 6.57 9.79
C LEU A 299 12.89 6.48 8.30
N PRO A 300 11.96 5.62 7.88
CA PRO A 300 11.56 5.52 6.48
C PRO A 300 10.79 6.77 6.00
N ALA A 301 10.82 7.01 4.69
CA ALA A 301 10.09 8.11 4.09
C ALA A 301 8.57 8.01 4.35
N GLY A 302 7.94 9.13 4.72
CA GLY A 302 6.52 9.16 5.09
C GLY A 302 5.91 10.54 5.15
N THR A 303 4.70 10.62 5.72
CA THR A 303 4.02 11.90 5.96
C THR A 303 4.25 12.35 7.39
N LEU A 304 4.70 13.59 7.58
CA LEU A 304 4.91 14.20 8.89
C LEU A 304 3.84 15.27 9.17
N THR A 305 3.08 15.07 10.23
CA THR A 305 2.15 16.05 10.79
C THR A 305 2.83 16.76 11.95
N ILE A 306 2.92 18.09 11.91
CA ILE A 306 3.56 18.88 12.96
C ILE A 306 2.49 19.55 13.81
N ARG A 307 2.58 19.34 15.12
CA ARG A 307 1.76 19.99 16.14
C ARG A 307 2.67 20.71 17.13
N ASP A 308 2.41 21.99 17.32
CA ASP A 308 3.14 22.83 18.26
C ASP A 308 2.13 23.33 19.31
N ASN A 309 2.41 23.05 20.59
CA ASN A 309 1.50 23.32 21.69
C ASN A 309 0.08 22.77 21.44
N GLN A 310 0.02 21.54 20.92
CA GLN A 310 -1.21 20.81 20.55
C GLN A 310 -1.98 21.38 19.34
N VAL A 311 -1.56 22.52 18.80
CA VAL A 311 -2.17 23.13 17.62
C VAL A 311 -1.54 22.53 16.36
N LEU A 312 -2.38 22.16 15.39
CA LEU A 312 -1.92 21.67 14.09
C LEU A 312 -1.25 22.80 13.32
N MET A 313 0.05 22.65 13.02
CA MET A 313 0.82 23.63 12.24
C MET A 313 0.82 23.30 10.75
N GLY A 314 0.79 22.02 10.40
CA GLY A 314 0.76 21.60 9.00
C GLY A 314 1.20 20.16 8.80
N GLN A 315 1.33 19.78 7.53
CA GLN A 315 1.86 18.50 7.09
C GLN A 315 2.93 18.70 6.02
N SER A 316 3.92 17.82 6.02
CA SER A 316 4.96 17.77 4.98
C SER A 316 5.28 16.31 4.67
N SER A 317 5.91 16.08 3.51
CA SER A 317 6.63 14.82 3.28
C SER A 317 7.94 14.85 4.08
N LEU A 318 8.29 13.70 4.66
CA LEU A 318 9.58 13.42 5.26
C LEU A 318 10.28 12.37 4.38
N PRO A 319 11.47 12.65 3.83
CA PRO A 319 12.24 11.64 3.10
C PRO A 319 12.77 10.56 4.05
N ASP A 320 13.45 9.54 3.53
CA ASP A 320 14.22 8.64 4.37
C ASP A 320 15.22 9.45 5.21
N VAL A 321 15.19 9.24 6.52
CA VAL A 321 16.04 9.96 7.48
C VAL A 321 17.08 9.01 8.04
N PRO A 322 18.35 9.16 7.65
CA PRO A 322 19.44 8.41 8.28
C PRO A 322 19.57 8.76 9.77
N GLU A 323 20.08 7.80 10.53
CA GLU A 323 20.47 8.02 11.92
C GLU A 323 21.47 9.19 12.03
N ASN A 324 21.25 10.04 13.04
CA ASN A 324 22.06 11.22 13.37
C ASN A 324 22.22 12.24 12.22
N TYR A 325 21.32 12.22 11.24
CA TYR A 325 21.33 13.17 10.13
C TYR A 325 20.23 14.22 10.28
N PRO A 326 20.57 15.52 10.42
CA PRO A 326 19.57 16.58 10.50
C PRO A 326 18.76 16.69 9.22
N GLN A 327 17.43 16.68 9.34
CA GLN A 327 16.50 16.86 8.23
C GLN A 327 15.68 18.13 8.41
N THR A 328 15.68 18.99 7.39
CA THR A 328 14.87 20.20 7.37
C THR A 328 13.51 19.91 6.77
N VAL A 329 12.46 20.17 7.55
CA VAL A 329 11.07 20.12 7.12
C VAL A 329 10.52 21.53 6.97
N THR A 330 9.94 21.84 5.82
CA THR A 330 9.31 23.13 5.55
C THR A 330 7.79 22.99 5.52
N LEU A 331 7.08 23.91 6.20
CA LEU A 331 5.61 24.01 6.13
C LEU A 331 5.14 25.10 5.17
N GLY A 332 6.05 25.68 4.38
CA GLY A 332 5.74 26.76 3.46
C GLY A 332 5.74 28.14 4.14
N GLN A 333 5.08 29.11 3.49
CA GLN A 333 5.09 30.51 3.89
C GLN A 333 4.29 30.76 5.18
N ASP A 334 4.83 31.60 6.05
CA ASP A 334 4.22 32.05 7.29
C ASP A 334 3.91 33.56 7.18
N ASN A 335 2.63 33.89 7.07
CA ASN A 335 2.18 35.26 6.85
C ASN A 335 2.33 36.17 8.09
N ASP A 336 2.59 35.58 9.25
CA ASP A 336 2.76 36.29 10.53
C ASP A 336 4.16 36.87 10.68
N VAL A 337 5.14 36.35 9.91
CA VAL A 337 6.52 36.83 9.94
C VAL A 337 6.90 37.40 8.58
N ARG A 338 6.91 38.72 8.52
CA ARG A 338 7.17 39.48 7.31
C ARG A 338 8.52 40.15 7.40
N TYR A 339 9.20 40.26 6.26
CA TYR A 339 10.43 41.03 6.16
C TYR A 339 10.33 42.14 5.12
N THR A 340 11.17 43.14 5.33
CA THR A 340 11.53 44.18 4.38
C THR A 340 13.04 44.26 4.32
N VAL A 341 13.63 44.01 3.14
CA VAL A 341 15.06 44.24 2.91
C VAL A 341 15.23 45.48 2.05
N LYS A 342 16.14 46.36 2.44
CA LYS A 342 16.57 47.50 1.62
C LYS A 342 18.02 47.30 1.19
N GLY A 343 18.23 47.15 -0.12
CA GLY A 343 19.56 47.09 -0.73
C GLY A 343 19.97 48.47 -1.23
N ASN A 344 21.09 48.98 -0.73
CA ASN A 344 21.71 50.22 -1.19
C ASN A 344 23.04 49.89 -1.86
N MET A 345 23.30 50.50 -3.01
CA MET A 345 24.59 50.38 -3.69
C MET A 345 25.35 51.70 -3.57
N THR A 346 26.57 51.65 -3.05
CA THR A 346 27.47 52.79 -2.97
C THR A 346 28.70 52.50 -3.81
N ALA A 347 28.99 53.36 -4.79
CA ALA A 347 30.19 53.25 -5.60
C ALA A 347 31.23 54.26 -5.10
N SER A 348 32.47 53.82 -4.94
CA SER A 348 33.63 54.68 -4.70
C SER A 348 34.57 54.56 -5.88
N ASN A 349 34.94 55.69 -6.47
CA ASN A 349 35.87 55.74 -7.59
C ASN A 349 37.20 56.27 -7.07
N LYS A 350 38.22 55.40 -7.03
CA LYS A 350 39.56 55.80 -6.62
C LYS A 350 40.55 55.29 -7.67
N ASP A 351 41.31 56.23 -8.23
CA ASP A 351 42.46 55.99 -9.11
C ASP A 351 42.26 54.85 -10.13
N THR A 352 41.34 55.06 -11.09
CA THR A 352 41.01 54.16 -12.22
C THR A 352 40.28 52.84 -11.91
N THR A 353 39.98 52.55 -10.65
CA THR A 353 39.15 51.42 -10.25
C THR A 353 37.85 51.87 -9.56
N THR A 354 36.72 51.38 -10.05
CA THR A 354 35.41 51.58 -9.42
C THR A 354 35.12 50.40 -8.50
N THR A 355 35.10 50.64 -7.20
CA THR A 355 34.67 49.65 -6.21
C THR A 355 33.21 49.93 -5.84
N THR A 356 32.33 48.97 -6.11
CA THR A 356 30.91 49.02 -5.73
C THR A 356 30.69 48.20 -4.46
N TRP A 357 30.14 48.83 -3.43
CA TRP A 357 29.66 48.18 -2.22
C TRP A 357 28.13 48.02 -2.31
N GLN A 358 27.63 46.89 -1.85
CA GLN A 358 26.20 46.67 -1.65
C GLN A 358 25.96 46.43 -0.17
N THR A 359 25.10 47.24 0.44
CA THR A 359 24.71 47.13 1.85
C THR A 359 23.24 46.79 1.95
N TYR A 360 22.89 45.86 2.82
CA TYR A 360 21.53 45.39 3.01
C TYR A 360 21.05 45.69 4.43
N GLU A 361 19.89 46.35 4.56
CA GLU A 361 19.19 46.56 5.83
C GLU A 361 17.97 45.64 5.87
N LEU A 362 17.98 44.64 6.76
CA LEU A 362 16.86 43.72 6.99
C LEU A 362 16.03 44.22 8.18
N LYS A 363 14.73 44.45 7.95
CA LYS A 363 13.72 44.64 9.01
C LYS A 363 12.72 43.50 8.94
N PHE A 364 12.38 42.92 10.09
CA PHE A 364 11.30 41.95 10.18
C PHE A 364 10.29 42.37 11.23
N ILE A 365 9.04 41.98 11.00
CA ILE A 365 7.93 42.16 11.92
C ILE A 365 7.34 40.78 12.15
N CYS A 366 7.21 40.41 13.42
CA CYS A 366 6.51 39.21 13.84
C CYS A 366 5.22 39.64 14.53
N LEU A 367 4.08 39.08 14.12
CA LEU A 367 2.83 39.33 14.81
C LEU A 367 2.88 38.76 16.24
N PRO A 368 2.15 39.35 17.21
CA PRO A 368 2.33 39.07 18.65
C PRO A 368 2.20 37.60 19.07
N SER A 369 1.59 36.75 18.25
CA SER A 369 1.38 35.33 18.50
C SER A 369 2.57 34.41 18.16
N SER A 370 3.62 34.90 17.48
CA SER A 370 4.56 34.03 16.75
C SER A 370 6.06 34.27 17.07
N CYS A 371 6.37 35.07 18.10
CA CYS A 371 7.74 35.46 18.47
C CYS A 371 8.46 34.36 19.27
N CYS A 372 9.29 33.56 18.60
CA CYS A 372 10.45 32.91 19.24
C CYS A 372 11.64 32.91 18.27
N CYS A 373 12.77 33.45 18.73
CA CYS A 373 14.13 33.50 18.18
C CYS A 373 14.32 33.31 16.65
N ILE A 374 14.67 34.39 15.93
CA ILE A 374 15.18 34.35 14.56
C ILE A 374 16.71 34.40 14.59
N PHE A 375 17.38 33.42 13.97
CA PHE A 375 18.81 33.48 13.67
C PHE A 375 19.01 33.92 12.22
N ILE A 376 19.88 34.91 12.00
CA ILE A 376 20.27 35.43 10.67
C ILE A 376 21.50 34.69 10.18
#